data_AF-A0A429XF95-F1
#
_entry.id   AF-A0A429XF95-F1
#
_cell.length_a   1.000
_cell.length_b   1.000
_cell.length_c   1.000
_cell.angle_alpha   90.00
_cell.angle_beta   90.00
_cell.angle_gamma   90.00
#
_symmetry.space_group_name_H-M   'P 1'
#
loop_
_entity.id
_entity.type
_entity.pdbx_description
1 polymer ?
#
loop_
_entity_poly.entity_id
_entity_poly.type
_entity_poly.pdbx_seq_one_letter_code
_entity_poly.pdbx_strand_id
1 'polypeptide(L)'
;MASIIVGLNTDNISVKTSQILTSFSVFISAIFSIIVFFYVIHGHNIIHIKLLKWLDVSFFKAYWSIYIDSLTAVMLCVVNIVSFLVHLYSVGYMSHDNHKQRFMAYLSLFTFFMLVLVTSDNLLQLFVGWEGVGLSSFLLI
;
A
#
# COMPACT_ATOMS: atom_id res chain seq x y z
N MET A 1 1.20 -1.13 -7.59
CA MET A 1 0.93 -1.00 -9.05
C MET A 1 0.76 0.45 -9.47
N ALA A 2 -0.10 1.25 -8.83
CA ALA A 2 -0.26 2.68 -9.18
C ALA A 2 1.05 3.50 -9.07
N SER A 3 1.89 3.24 -8.06
CA SER A 3 3.18 3.92 -7.86
C SER A 3 4.18 3.72 -9.01
N ILE A 4 4.26 2.51 -9.55
CA ILE A 4 5.18 2.16 -10.64
C ILE A 4 4.73 2.82 -11.94
N ILE A 5 3.42 2.85 -12.20
CA ILE A 5 2.85 3.44 -13.42
C ILE A 5 3.02 4.96 -13.43
N VAL A 6 2.84 5.63 -12.29
CA VAL A 6 3.02 7.08 -12.19
C VAL A 6 4.49 7.47 -12.12
N GLY A 7 5.31 6.72 -11.39
CA GLY A 7 6.74 7.01 -11.22
C GLY A 7 7.56 6.87 -12.50
N LEU A 8 7.29 5.84 -13.33
CA LEU A 8 8.03 5.59 -14.57
C LEU A 8 7.60 6.49 -15.74
N ASN A 9 6.40 7.06 -15.72
CA ASN A 9 5.85 7.89 -16.81
C ASN A 9 5.68 9.36 -16.40
N THR A 10 6.59 9.90 -15.58
CA THR A 10 6.55 11.30 -15.12
C THR A 10 6.55 12.30 -16.28
N ASP A 11 7.20 11.98 -17.41
CA ASP A 11 7.33 12.90 -18.56
C ASP A 11 6.15 12.85 -19.55
N ASN A 12 5.32 11.80 -19.54
CA ASN A 12 4.28 11.55 -20.56
C ASN A 12 2.84 11.67 -20.05
N ILE A 13 2.60 11.66 -18.74
CA ILE A 13 1.25 11.66 -18.17
C ILE A 13 0.86 13.09 -17.77
N SER A 14 -0.36 13.52 -18.09
CA SER A 14 -0.90 14.81 -17.61
C SER A 14 -1.16 14.76 -16.11
N VAL A 15 -0.86 15.86 -15.39
CA VAL A 15 -1.00 16.01 -13.94
C VAL A 15 -2.39 15.57 -13.43
N LYS A 16 -3.46 15.87 -14.18
CA LYS A 16 -4.84 15.46 -13.83
C LYS A 16 -5.05 13.96 -13.92
N THR A 17 -4.47 13.30 -14.93
CA THR A 17 -4.62 11.85 -15.16
C THR A 17 -3.90 11.05 -14.07
N SER A 18 -2.73 11.53 -13.62
CA SER A 18 -2.00 10.92 -12.51
C SER A 18 -2.80 10.97 -11.21
N GLN A 19 -3.43 12.11 -10.89
CA GLN A 19 -4.22 12.30 -9.66
C GLN A 19 -5.49 11.43 -9.64
N ILE A 20 -6.17 11.32 -10.78
CA ILE A 20 -7.38 10.48 -10.90
C ILE A 20 -6.99 9.00 -10.78
N LEU A 21 -5.90 8.59 -11.43
CA LEU A 21 -5.46 7.20 -11.42
C LEU A 21 -5.04 6.72 -10.02
N THR A 22 -4.24 7.52 -9.29
CA THR A 22 -3.82 7.16 -7.93
C THR A 22 -5.00 7.14 -6.97
N SER A 23 -5.87 8.15 -7.02
CA SER A 23 -7.05 8.24 -6.15
C SER A 23 -8.03 7.09 -6.42
N PHE A 24 -8.25 6.75 -7.69
CA PHE A 24 -9.12 5.64 -8.08
C PHE A 24 -8.56 4.28 -7.64
N SER A 25 -7.24 4.07 -7.77
CA SER A 25 -6.58 2.85 -7.31
C SER A 25 -6.68 2.67 -5.79
N VAL A 26 -6.50 3.75 -5.01
CA VAL A 26 -6.62 3.70 -3.55
C VAL A 26 -8.08 3.52 -3.14
N PHE A 27 -9.03 4.13 -3.85
CA PHE A 27 -10.46 3.93 -3.64
C PHE A 27 -10.88 2.47 -3.84
N ILE A 28 -10.44 1.83 -4.92
CA ILE A 28 -10.66 0.39 -5.14
C ILE A 28 -10.05 -0.43 -4.01
N SER A 29 -8.82 -0.10 -3.59
CA SER A 29 -8.15 -0.78 -2.47
C SER A 29 -8.94 -0.66 -1.16
N ALA A 30 -9.53 0.50 -0.89
CA ALA A 30 -10.38 0.72 0.28
C ALA A 30 -11.66 -0.12 0.23
N ILE A 31 -12.32 -0.21 -0.93
CA ILE A 31 -13.50 -1.08 -1.10
C ILE A 31 -13.13 -2.55 -0.86
N PHE A 32 -12.03 -3.02 -1.46
CA PHE A 32 -11.55 -4.39 -1.27
C PHE A 32 -11.24 -4.67 0.21
N SER A 33 -10.62 -3.71 0.91
CA SER A 33 -10.33 -3.84 2.34
C SER A 33 -11.59 -3.99 3.19
N ILE A 34 -12.67 -3.27 2.86
CA ILE A 34 -13.95 -3.37 3.56
C ILE A 34 -14.59 -4.76 3.30
N ILE A 35 -14.53 -5.27 2.07
CA ILE A 35 -15.03 -6.61 1.73
C ILE A 35 -14.26 -7.68 2.51
N VAL A 36 -12.93 -7.59 2.57
CA VAL A 36 -12.09 -8.51 3.35
C VAL A 36 -12.43 -8.44 4.84
N PHE A 37 -12.65 -7.24 5.38
CA PHE A 37 -13.05 -7.06 6.77
C PHE A 37 -14.38 -7.75 7.10
N PHE A 38 -15.40 -7.57 6.25
CA PHE A 38 -16.68 -8.27 6.42
C PHE A 38 -16.52 -9.79 6.31
N TYR A 39 -15.68 -10.28 5.40
CA TYR A 39 -15.41 -11.70 5.22
C TYR A 39 -14.73 -12.32 6.45
N VAL A 40 -13.73 -11.65 7.02
CA VAL A 40 -12.99 -12.13 8.20
C VAL A 40 -13.89 -12.13 9.45
N ILE A 41 -14.74 -11.12 9.64
CA ILE A 41 -15.69 -11.06 10.77
C ILE A 41 -16.74 -12.16 10.70
N HIS A 42 -17.31 -12.43 9.53
CA HIS A 42 -18.36 -13.45 9.40
C HIS A 42 -17.80 -14.87 9.41
N GLY A 43 -16.58 -15.07 8.90
CA GLY A 43 -15.99 -16.39 8.73
C GLY A 43 -15.06 -16.85 9.86
N HIS A 44 -14.53 -15.94 10.69
CA HIS A 44 -13.42 -16.19 11.64
C HIS A 44 -12.23 -16.97 11.03
N ASN A 45 -12.15 -17.02 9.70
CA ASN A 45 -11.16 -17.81 8.98
C ASN A 45 -9.94 -16.93 8.71
N ILE A 46 -8.80 -17.38 9.24
CA ILE A 46 -7.50 -16.81 8.97
C ILE A 46 -7.18 -17.11 7.50
N ILE A 47 -6.95 -16.07 6.71
CA ILE A 47 -6.52 -16.21 5.32
C ILE A 47 -4.99 -16.23 5.31
N HIS A 48 -4.43 -17.42 5.10
CA HIS A 48 -2.98 -17.61 4.91
C HIS A 48 -2.70 -17.94 3.45
N ILE A 49 -2.15 -17.00 2.69
CA ILE A 49 -1.80 -17.22 1.28
C ILE A 49 -0.28 -17.15 1.14
N LYS A 50 0.35 -18.29 0.86
CA LYS A 50 1.78 -18.37 0.53
C LYS A 50 1.95 -18.08 -0.96
N LEU A 51 2.54 -16.95 -1.29
CA LEU A 51 2.76 -16.53 -2.69
C LEU A 51 4.05 -17.12 -3.24
N LEU A 52 5.18 -16.88 -2.56
CA LEU A 52 6.50 -17.20 -3.09
C LEU A 52 7.45 -17.64 -1.98
N LYS A 53 8.33 -18.61 -2.26
CA LYS A 53 9.46 -18.93 -1.39
C LYS A 53 10.55 -17.89 -1.59
N TRP A 54 10.85 -17.12 -0.55
CA TRP A 54 11.82 -16.03 -0.67
C TRP A 54 13.23 -16.49 -0.28
N LEU A 55 13.36 -17.19 0.85
CA LEU A 55 14.59 -17.85 1.27
C LEU A 55 14.27 -19.28 1.72
N ASP A 56 15.01 -20.26 1.17
CA ASP A 56 14.92 -21.67 1.55
C ASP A 56 16.32 -22.14 1.96
N VAL A 57 16.66 -21.91 3.23
CA VAL A 57 17.88 -22.44 3.86
C VAL A 57 17.46 -23.58 4.78
N SER A 58 18.27 -24.62 4.90
CA SER A 58 17.95 -25.84 5.67
C SER A 58 17.43 -25.59 7.09
N PHE A 59 17.85 -24.50 7.74
CA PHE A 59 17.40 -24.09 9.08
C PHE A 59 16.36 -22.95 9.12
N PHE A 60 16.15 -22.21 8.01
CA PHE A 60 15.28 -21.04 7.99
C PHE A 60 14.55 -20.92 6.65
N LYS A 61 13.22 -20.94 6.69
CA LYS A 61 12.36 -20.83 5.51
C LYS A 61 11.52 -19.56 5.61
N ALA A 62 11.83 -18.56 4.78
CA ALA A 62 11.02 -17.36 4.66
C ALA A 62 10.16 -17.45 3.39
N TYR A 63 8.86 -17.34 3.58
CA TYR A 63 7.89 -17.29 2.49
C TYR A 63 7.35 -15.87 2.39
N TRP A 64 7.21 -15.34 1.19
CA TRP A 64 6.34 -14.21 0.97
C TRP A 64 4.90 -14.70 1.14
N SER A 65 4.30 -14.42 2.29
CA SER A 65 2.93 -14.79 2.63
C SER A 65 2.10 -13.55 2.93
N ILE A 66 0.83 -13.59 2.54
CA ILE A 66 -0.17 -12.64 3.01
C ILE A 66 -0.90 -13.33 4.15
N TYR A 67 -0.74 -12.77 5.34
CA TYR A 67 -1.45 -13.19 6.54
C TYR A 67 -2.58 -12.19 6.83
N ILE A 68 -3.82 -12.65 6.80
CA ILE A 68 -4.98 -11.85 7.16
C ILE A 68 -5.73 -12.54 8.29
N ASP A 69 -5.58 -11.99 9.48
CA ASP A 69 -6.36 -12.24 10.69
C ASP A 69 -7.20 -11.01 11.07
N SER A 70 -8.07 -11.15 12.05
CA SER A 70 -9.00 -10.12 12.53
C SER A 70 -8.30 -8.79 12.84
N LEU A 71 -7.14 -8.82 13.50
CA LEU A 71 -6.35 -7.61 13.79
C LEU A 71 -5.82 -6.94 12.51
N THR A 72 -5.22 -7.73 11.61
CA THR A 72 -4.67 -7.20 10.35
C THR A 72 -5.78 -6.67 9.43
N ALA A 73 -6.99 -7.26 9.46
CA ALA A 73 -8.13 -6.79 8.70
C ALA A 73 -8.59 -5.40 9.16
N VAL A 74 -8.63 -5.15 10.48
CA VAL A 74 -8.88 -3.81 11.03
C VAL A 74 -7.81 -2.83 10.58
N MET A 75 -6.54 -3.20 10.71
CA MET A 75 -5.42 -2.34 10.32
C MET A 75 -5.42 -2.01 8.82
N LEU A 76 -5.72 -2.99 7.96
CA LEU A 76 -5.89 -2.79 6.52
C LEU A 76 -6.99 -1.76 6.22
N CYS A 77 -8.11 -1.83 6.93
CA CYS A 77 -9.22 -0.90 6.76
C CYS A 77 -8.80 0.53 7.13
N VAL A 78 -8.17 0.70 8.31
CA VAL A 78 -7.68 2.00 8.78
C VAL A 78 -6.66 2.59 7.81
N VAL A 79 -5.66 1.80 7.40
CA VAL A 79 -4.61 2.27 6.48
C VAL A 79 -5.20 2.67 5.14
N ASN A 80 -6.11 1.90 4.55
CA ASN A 80 -6.72 2.25 3.26
C ASN A 80 -7.60 3.51 3.35
N ILE A 81 -8.39 3.68 4.41
CA ILE A 81 -9.25 4.86 4.61
C ILE A 81 -8.39 6.12 4.79
N VAL A 82 -7.40 6.08 5.67
CA VAL A 82 -6.48 7.21 5.89
C VAL A 82 -5.72 7.52 4.60
N SER A 83 -5.24 6.48 3.90
CA SER A 83 -4.57 6.63 2.60
C SER A 83 -5.45 7.34 1.58
N PHE A 84 -6.73 6.96 1.48
CA PHE A 84 -7.68 7.59 0.56
C PHE A 84 -7.90 9.07 0.90
N LEU A 85 -8.10 9.39 2.18
CA LEU A 85 -8.28 10.76 2.65
C LEU A 85 -7.05 11.63 2.37
N VAL A 86 -5.84 11.11 2.61
CA VAL A 86 -4.60 11.84 2.35
C VAL A 86 -4.40 12.06 0.85
N HIS A 87 -4.74 11.08 -0.01
CA HIS A 87 -4.70 11.28 -1.46
C HIS A 87 -5.69 12.37 -1.92
N LEU A 88 -6.92 12.35 -1.41
CA LEU A 88 -7.94 13.35 -1.76
C LEU A 88 -7.54 14.76 -1.28
N TYR A 89 -7.02 14.86 -0.05
CA TYR A 89 -6.48 16.11 0.48
C TYR A 89 -5.32 16.64 -0.36
N SER A 90 -4.41 15.75 -0.78
CA SER A 90 -3.23 16.09 -1.57
C SER A 90 -3.59 16.65 -2.95
N VAL A 91 -4.71 16.24 -3.55
CA VAL A 91 -5.18 16.79 -4.83
C VAL A 91 -5.51 18.28 -4.71
N GLY A 92 -6.19 18.67 -3.63
CA GLY A 92 -6.54 20.06 -3.35
C GLY A 92 -5.36 20.90 -2.90
N TYR A 93 -4.55 20.37 -1.98
CA TYR A 93 -3.40 21.07 -1.39
C TYR A 93 -2.31 21.40 -2.43
N MET A 94 -1.93 20.41 -3.25
CA MET A 94 -0.88 20.58 -4.26
C MET A 94 -1.35 21.30 -5.53
N SER A 95 -2.57 21.86 -5.55
CA SER A 95 -3.15 22.49 -6.75
C SER A 95 -2.30 23.63 -7.34
N HIS A 96 -1.44 24.25 -6.53
CA HIS A 96 -0.61 25.41 -6.90
C HIS A 96 0.84 25.07 -7.29
N ASP A 97 1.29 23.82 -7.13
CA ASP A 97 2.70 23.42 -7.36
C ASP A 97 2.92 22.67 -8.67
N ASN A 98 4.08 22.84 -9.33
CA ASN A 98 4.35 22.15 -10.60
C ASN A 98 4.80 20.68 -10.46
N HIS A 99 5.27 20.26 -9.28
CA HIS A 99 5.87 18.93 -9.06
C HIS A 99 4.89 17.87 -8.49
N LYS A 100 3.58 18.06 -8.66
CA LYS A 100 2.51 17.22 -8.04
C LYS A 100 2.63 15.72 -8.33
N GLN A 101 3.15 15.36 -9.50
CA GLN A 101 3.24 13.96 -9.96
C GLN A 101 4.22 13.15 -9.12
N ARG A 102 5.39 13.71 -8.81
CA ARG A 102 6.40 13.05 -7.98
C ARG A 102 5.88 12.86 -6.55
N PHE A 103 5.24 13.89 -6.01
CA PHE A 103 4.62 13.81 -4.69
C PHE A 103 3.54 12.72 -4.61
N MET A 104 2.64 12.66 -5.60
CA MET A 104 1.62 11.60 -5.68
C MET A 104 2.22 10.20 -5.84
N ALA A 105 3.32 10.07 -6.59
CA ALA A 105 4.05 8.80 -6.72
C ALA A 105 4.61 8.34 -5.37
N TYR A 106 5.30 9.22 -4.63
CA TYR A 106 5.84 8.91 -3.30
C TYR A 106 4.74 8.61 -2.29
N LEU A 107 3.63 9.34 -2.32
CA LEU A 107 2.48 9.08 -1.46
C LEU A 107 1.90 7.68 -1.74
N SER A 108 1.74 7.29 -3.00
CA SER A 108 1.26 5.95 -3.35
C SER A 108 2.26 4.83 -3.05
N LEU A 109 3.55 5.15 -2.99
CA LEU A 109 4.62 4.23 -2.60
C LEU A 109 4.64 4.05 -1.08
N PHE A 110 4.38 5.10 -0.31
CA PHE A 110 4.15 5.03 1.14
C PHE A 110 2.97 4.09 1.47
N THR A 111 1.83 4.26 0.80
CA THR A 111 0.66 3.40 1.05
C THR A 111 0.92 1.95 0.67
N PHE A 112 1.67 1.70 -0.41
CA PHE A 112 2.09 0.35 -0.77
C PHE A 112 2.95 -0.31 0.31
N PHE A 113 3.99 0.36 0.82
CA PHE A 113 4.83 -0.20 1.87
C PHE A 113 4.08 -0.41 3.19
N MET A 114 3.13 0.49 3.53
CA MET A 114 2.25 0.29 4.67
C MET A 114 1.37 -0.96 4.53
N LEU A 115 0.84 -1.24 3.34
CA LEU A 115 0.08 -2.46 3.09
C LEU A 115 0.95 -3.72 3.19
N VAL A 116 2.19 -3.69 2.69
CA VAL A 116 3.15 -4.79 2.83
C VAL A 116 3.47 -5.03 4.31
N LEU A 117 3.68 -3.97 5.08
CA LEU A 117 3.99 -4.06 6.51
C LEU A 117 2.85 -4.73 7.30
N VAL A 118 1.60 -4.31 7.06
CA VAL A 118 0.43 -4.84 7.79
C VAL A 118 0.09 -6.29 7.39
N THR A 119 0.39 -6.70 6.15
CA THR A 119 0.12 -8.06 5.66
C THR A 119 1.26 -9.05 5.88
N SER A 120 2.32 -8.62 6.57
CA SER A 120 3.52 -9.42 6.79
C SER A 120 3.29 -10.59 7.75
N ASP A 121 3.59 -11.79 7.27
CA ASP A 121 3.52 -13.04 8.05
C ASP A 121 4.84 -13.35 8.79
N ASN A 122 5.95 -12.75 8.37
CA ASN A 122 7.27 -13.00 8.95
C ASN A 122 8.07 -11.71 9.19
N LEU A 123 9.09 -11.81 10.05
CA LEU A 123 9.94 -10.68 10.41
C LEU A 123 10.70 -10.07 9.22
N LEU A 124 11.01 -10.87 8.20
CA LEU A 124 11.75 -10.41 7.03
C LEU A 124 10.88 -9.50 6.15
N GLN A 125 9.64 -9.91 5.88
CA GLN A 125 8.64 -9.12 5.16
C GLN A 125 8.26 -7.86 5.96
N LEU A 126 8.14 -7.99 7.29
CA LEU A 126 7.89 -6.85 8.17
C LEU A 126 9.03 -5.84 8.13
N PHE A 127 10.29 -6.30 8.13
CA PHE A 127 11.46 -5.45 8.00
C PHE A 127 11.50 -4.71 6.65
N VAL A 128 11.17 -5.39 5.55
CA VAL A 128 11.05 -4.75 4.23
C VAL A 128 9.97 -3.67 4.22
N GLY A 129 8.81 -3.96 4.82
CA GLY A 129 7.75 -2.97 4.98
C GLY A 129 8.22 -1.77 5.80
N TRP A 130 8.90 -2.03 6.92
CA TRP A 130 9.40 -1.00 7.83
C TRP A 130 10.38 -0.06 7.14
N GLU A 131 11.44 -0.60 6.53
CA GLU A 131 12.45 0.18 5.82
C GLU A 131 11.84 0.93 4.63
N GLY A 132 10.91 0.31 3.92
CA GLY A 132 10.18 0.95 2.81
C GLY A 132 9.36 2.16 3.26
N VAL A 133 8.67 2.07 4.41
CA VAL A 133 7.96 3.19 5.02
C VAL A 133 8.93 4.30 5.42
N GLY A 134 10.06 3.96 6.03
CA GLY A 134 11.12 4.91 6.39
C GLY A 134 11.68 5.67 5.17
N LEU A 135 12.05 4.95 4.11
CA LEU A 135 12.57 5.51 2.87
C LEU A 135 11.53 6.40 2.17
N SER A 136 10.26 5.97 2.12
CA SER A 136 9.18 6.76 1.53
C SER A 136 8.89 8.05 2.31
N SER A 137 9.04 8.02 3.64
CA SER A 137 8.90 9.20 4.50
C SER A 137 10.03 10.20 4.25
N PHE A 138 11.27 9.72 4.06
CA PHE A 138 12.39 10.58 3.69
C PHE A 138 12.21 11.23 2.31
N LEU A 139 11.60 10.55 1.34
CA LEU A 139 11.33 11.12 0.02
C LEU A 139 10.17 12.14 0.00
N LEU A 140 9.32 12.14 1.04
CA LEU A 140 8.18 13.05 1.18
C LEU A 140 8.53 14.34 1.95
N ILE A 141 9.60 14.31 2.73
CA ILE A 141 10.14 15.45 3.50
C ILE A 141 11.05 16.29 2.59
#